data_AF-A0A2V8VB36-F1
#
_entry.id   AF-A0A2V8VB36-F1
#
_cell.length_a   1.000
_cell.length_b   1.000
_cell.length_c   1.000
_cell.angle_alpha   90.00
_cell.angle_beta   90.00
_cell.angle_gamma   90.00
#
_symmetry.space_group_name_H-M   'P 1'
#
loop_
_entity.id
_entity.type
_entity.pdbx_description
1 polymer ?
#
loop_
_entity_poly.entity_id
_entity_poly.type
_entity_poly.pdbx_seq_one_letter_code
_entity_poly.pdbx_strand_id
1 'polypeptide(L)'
;MYSADASDTVDLWMREADGSAPRQLTSGSRRNYAAASTPDGRYILFHTNRTGTWNIWRMETEGGNQRPVTVDSKIDSNWPQASADGHWVIFHRPAPGGGFHIWKTPIDGGAPVEISQEICMRPAVSLRDGAIACWYSEAGAKPVWRIGVFSPDGGRVVKIFEFAPTVSVDSALRWTADGRAVSYVDNRGGISNIWSQPIDGSPPRPVTDFHGGEIYSFAWSRDGNLAISRGMQTSDLVLISDVR
;
A
#
# COMPACT_ATOMS: atom_id res chain seq x y z
N MET A 1 -10.71 3.99 5.69
CA MET A 1 -11.10 2.92 4.74
C MET A 1 -10.24 1.70 5.00
N TYR A 2 -10.81 0.50 4.94
CA TYR A 2 -10.12 -0.76 5.17
C TYR A 2 -10.71 -1.86 4.28
N SER A 3 -9.90 -2.88 3.98
CA SER A 3 -10.41 -4.14 3.42
C SER A 3 -10.80 -5.06 4.57
N ALA A 4 -11.95 -5.72 4.48
CA ALA A 4 -12.37 -6.72 5.45
C ALA A 4 -12.70 -8.04 4.76
N ASP A 5 -12.32 -9.11 5.44
CA ASP A 5 -12.65 -10.47 5.06
C ASP A 5 -13.91 -10.89 5.83
N ALA A 6 -14.96 -11.26 5.11
CA ALA A 6 -16.21 -11.76 5.69
C ALA A 6 -16.70 -13.06 5.00
N SER A 7 -15.95 -13.61 4.04
CA SER A 7 -16.31 -14.80 3.22
C SER A 7 -15.20 -15.12 2.18
N ASP A 8 -15.47 -15.93 1.15
CA ASP A 8 -14.55 -16.18 0.01
C ASP A 8 -14.19 -14.91 -0.82
N THR A 9 -14.74 -13.74 -0.46
CA THR A 9 -14.52 -12.44 -1.09
C THR A 9 -13.96 -11.42 -0.10
N VAL A 10 -13.01 -10.59 -0.55
CA VAL A 10 -12.54 -9.43 0.22
C VAL A 10 -13.15 -8.16 -0.36
N ASP A 11 -13.83 -7.42 0.51
CA ASP A 11 -14.55 -6.20 0.15
C ASP A 11 -13.97 -4.96 0.83
N LEU A 12 -14.20 -3.80 0.21
CA LEU A 12 -13.78 -2.50 0.73
C LEU A 12 -14.88 -1.90 1.59
N TRP A 13 -14.48 -1.41 2.77
CA TRP A 13 -15.35 -0.77 3.73
C TRP A 13 -14.83 0.62 4.10
N MET A 14 -15.76 1.55 4.27
CA MET A 14 -15.50 2.89 4.78
C MET A 14 -16.09 3.03 6.17
N ARG A 15 -15.39 3.76 7.03
CA ARG A 15 -15.90 4.19 8.33
C ARG A 15 -15.44 5.61 8.55
N GLU A 16 -16.34 6.47 8.98
CA GLU A 16 -16.00 7.84 9.33
C GLU A 16 -15.27 7.90 10.67
N ALA A 17 -14.52 8.99 10.87
CA ALA A 17 -13.73 9.20 12.09
C ALA A 17 -14.60 9.43 13.34
N ASP A 18 -15.86 9.83 13.16
CA ASP A 18 -16.84 10.06 14.23
C ASP A 18 -17.37 8.76 14.89
N GLY A 19 -16.94 7.61 14.38
CA GLY A 19 -17.31 6.30 14.92
C GLY A 19 -18.63 5.74 14.39
N SER A 20 -19.28 6.41 13.44
CA SER A 20 -20.48 5.94 12.75
C SER A 20 -20.31 4.53 12.14
N ALA A 21 -21.45 3.90 11.83
CA ALA A 21 -21.49 2.54 11.33
C ALA A 21 -20.70 2.40 10.00
N PRO A 22 -19.92 1.32 9.83
CA PRO A 22 -19.16 1.11 8.61
C PRO A 22 -20.09 0.87 7.41
N ARG A 23 -19.71 1.42 6.25
CA ARG A 23 -20.42 1.31 4.98
C ARG A 23 -19.62 0.45 4.00
N GLN A 24 -20.27 -0.54 3.40
CA GLN A 24 -19.68 -1.40 2.37
C GLN A 24 -19.64 -0.66 1.02
N LEU A 25 -18.49 -0.66 0.36
CA LEU A 25 -18.27 0.00 -0.95
C LEU A 25 -18.26 -0.98 -2.13
N THR A 26 -17.86 -2.23 -1.88
CA THR A 26 -17.88 -3.31 -2.87
C THR A 26 -18.60 -4.51 -2.29
N SER A 27 -19.37 -5.25 -3.11
CA SER A 27 -20.01 -6.50 -2.70
C SER A 27 -20.03 -7.49 -3.86
N GLY A 28 -19.89 -8.79 -3.56
CA GLY A 28 -20.00 -9.87 -4.53
C GLY A 28 -18.95 -9.87 -5.65
N SER A 29 -17.96 -8.98 -5.54
CA SER A 29 -16.83 -8.90 -6.46
C SER A 29 -15.69 -9.75 -5.90
N ARG A 30 -14.95 -10.44 -6.76
CA ARG A 30 -13.71 -11.13 -6.33
C ARG A 30 -12.80 -10.14 -5.57
N ARG A 31 -11.88 -10.66 -4.78
CA ARG A 31 -10.97 -9.93 -3.86
C ARG A 31 -10.60 -8.50 -4.30
N ASN A 32 -10.82 -7.52 -3.42
CA ASN A 32 -10.46 -6.12 -3.59
C ASN A 32 -9.51 -5.68 -2.47
N TYR A 33 -8.35 -5.10 -2.80
CA TYR A 33 -7.39 -4.65 -1.79
C TYR A 33 -6.73 -3.31 -2.13
N ALA A 34 -5.88 -2.85 -1.19
CA ALA A 34 -4.96 -1.72 -1.33
C ALA A 34 -5.65 -0.43 -1.77
N ALA A 35 -6.77 -0.09 -1.14
CA ALA A 35 -7.52 1.09 -1.50
C ALA A 35 -6.74 2.39 -1.21
N ALA A 36 -6.85 3.37 -2.10
CA ALA A 36 -6.23 4.68 -1.99
C ALA A 36 -7.18 5.77 -2.48
N SER A 37 -7.30 6.87 -1.73
CA SER A 37 -8.14 8.02 -2.13
C SER A 37 -7.36 9.01 -2.98
N THR A 38 -8.03 9.68 -3.91
CA THR A 38 -7.43 10.80 -4.66
C THR A 38 -7.22 12.05 -3.79
N PRO A 39 -6.29 12.95 -4.14
CA PRO A 39 -6.04 14.20 -3.41
C PRO A 39 -7.26 15.13 -3.34
N ASP A 40 -8.19 15.06 -4.30
CA ASP A 40 -9.44 15.81 -4.26
C ASP A 40 -10.58 15.09 -3.50
N GLY A 41 -10.36 13.84 -3.07
CA GLY A 41 -11.36 13.04 -2.38
C GLY A 41 -12.53 12.59 -3.27
N ARG A 42 -12.46 12.74 -4.60
CA ARG A 42 -13.53 12.35 -5.52
C ARG A 42 -13.56 10.86 -5.82
N TYR A 43 -12.39 10.21 -5.83
CA TYR A 43 -12.27 8.82 -6.23
C TYR A 43 -11.52 7.96 -5.21
N ILE A 44 -11.85 6.69 -5.25
CA ILE A 44 -11.15 5.60 -4.57
C ILE A 44 -10.58 4.68 -5.64
N LEU A 45 -9.27 4.47 -5.58
CA LEU A 45 -8.51 3.50 -6.35
C LEU A 45 -8.40 2.21 -5.56
N PHE A 46 -8.43 1.07 -6.25
CA PHE A 46 -8.20 -0.24 -5.65
C PHE A 46 -7.80 -1.22 -6.74
N HIS A 47 -7.19 -2.35 -6.36
CA HIS A 47 -7.01 -3.45 -7.30
C HIS A 47 -8.01 -4.57 -7.03
N THR A 48 -8.33 -5.32 -8.08
CA THR A 48 -9.28 -6.43 -8.04
C THR A 48 -8.95 -7.43 -9.13
N ASN A 49 -9.18 -8.71 -8.85
CA ASN A 49 -9.02 -9.80 -9.82
C ASN A 49 -10.35 -10.23 -10.46
N ARG A 50 -11.37 -9.36 -10.44
CA ARG A 50 -12.71 -9.65 -11.01
C ARG A 50 -12.70 -10.02 -12.49
N THR A 51 -11.64 -9.67 -13.23
CA THR A 51 -11.44 -10.00 -14.65
C THR A 51 -10.46 -11.15 -14.89
N GLY A 52 -10.09 -11.93 -13.85
CA GLY A 52 -9.17 -13.07 -13.95
C GLY A 52 -7.73 -12.74 -13.56
N THR A 53 -7.25 -11.56 -13.92
CA THR A 53 -5.95 -10.96 -13.52
C THR A 53 -6.16 -9.72 -12.67
N TRP A 54 -5.17 -9.35 -11.86
CA TRP A 54 -5.25 -8.16 -11.02
C TRP A 54 -5.17 -6.90 -11.87
N ASN A 55 -6.22 -6.08 -11.80
CA ASN A 55 -6.29 -4.80 -12.48
C ASN A 55 -6.68 -3.71 -11.50
N ILE A 56 -6.31 -2.46 -11.82
CA ILE A 56 -6.68 -1.30 -11.04
C ILE A 56 -8.01 -0.77 -11.54
N TRP A 57 -8.86 -0.48 -10.58
CA TRP A 57 -10.17 0.11 -10.78
C TRP A 57 -10.26 1.37 -9.94
N ARG A 58 -11.15 2.25 -10.37
CA ARG A 58 -11.57 3.40 -9.60
C ARG A 58 -13.07 3.38 -9.41
N MET A 59 -13.53 4.05 -8.36
CA MET A 59 -14.94 4.32 -8.10
C MET A 59 -15.07 5.70 -7.49
N GLU A 60 -16.26 6.27 -7.52
CA GLU A 60 -16.55 7.47 -6.72
C GLU A 60 -16.41 7.15 -5.23
N THR A 61 -16.14 8.14 -4.41
CA THR A 61 -15.99 7.96 -2.95
C THR A 61 -17.22 7.35 -2.29
N GLU A 62 -18.40 7.56 -2.88
CA GLU A 62 -19.65 6.92 -2.47
C GLU A 62 -19.77 5.44 -2.91
N GLY A 63 -18.77 4.87 -3.59
CA GLY A 63 -18.72 3.48 -4.04
C GLY A 63 -19.36 3.21 -5.42
N GLY A 64 -20.05 4.22 -5.97
CA GLY A 64 -20.67 4.17 -7.30
C GLY A 64 -19.67 4.28 -8.46
N ASN A 65 -20.18 4.11 -9.68
CA ASN A 65 -19.45 4.36 -10.93
C ASN A 65 -18.08 3.67 -11.03
N GLN A 66 -18.02 2.39 -10.67
CA GLN A 66 -16.78 1.61 -10.76
C GLN A 66 -16.34 1.43 -12.22
N ARG A 67 -15.09 1.80 -12.54
CA ARG A 67 -14.52 1.70 -13.89
C ARG A 67 -13.07 1.19 -13.82
N PRO A 68 -12.63 0.37 -14.79
CA PRO A 68 -11.23 -0.03 -14.88
C PRO A 68 -10.36 1.18 -15.22
N VAL A 69 -9.19 1.24 -14.59
CA VAL A 69 -8.09 2.17 -14.94
C VAL A 69 -7.05 1.43 -15.77
N THR A 70 -6.76 0.17 -15.43
CA THR A 70 -5.96 -0.74 -16.25
C THR A 70 -6.83 -1.86 -16.80
N VAL A 71 -6.49 -2.34 -18.00
CA VAL A 71 -7.12 -3.50 -18.63
C VAL A 71 -6.01 -4.37 -19.22
N ASP A 72 -5.62 -5.40 -18.49
CA ASP A 72 -4.57 -6.33 -18.90
C ASP A 72 -4.93 -7.75 -18.45
N SER A 73 -4.94 -8.70 -19.40
CA SER A 73 -5.30 -10.10 -19.15
C SER A 73 -4.12 -11.00 -18.83
N LYS A 74 -2.90 -10.45 -18.80
CA LYS A 74 -1.65 -11.20 -18.62
C LYS A 74 -0.77 -10.65 -17.52
N ILE A 75 -0.76 -9.34 -17.33
CA ILE A 75 0.15 -8.65 -16.41
C ILE A 75 -0.66 -7.99 -15.29
N ASP A 76 -0.39 -8.44 -14.06
CA ASP A 76 -1.01 -7.88 -12.87
C ASP A 76 -0.61 -6.41 -12.65
N SER A 77 -1.59 -5.59 -12.25
CA SER A 77 -1.42 -4.20 -11.83
C SER A 77 -1.94 -4.05 -10.41
N ASN A 78 -1.04 -3.72 -9.46
CA ASN A 78 -1.33 -3.81 -8.03
C ASN A 78 -0.86 -2.57 -7.24
N TRP A 79 -1.33 -2.42 -5.99
CA TRP A 79 -0.97 -1.34 -5.06
C TRP A 79 -1.08 0.07 -5.67
N PRO A 80 -2.28 0.47 -6.13
CA PRO A 80 -2.46 1.78 -6.74
C PRO A 80 -2.33 2.90 -5.70
N GLN A 81 -1.75 4.02 -6.12
CA GLN A 81 -1.73 5.31 -5.45
C GLN A 81 -2.12 6.39 -6.46
N ALA A 82 -2.80 7.44 -6.02
CA ALA A 82 -2.99 8.62 -6.85
C ALA A 82 -1.70 9.47 -6.84
N SER A 83 -1.37 10.11 -7.95
CA SER A 83 -0.38 11.19 -7.96
C SER A 83 -0.86 12.38 -7.14
N ALA A 84 0.07 13.22 -6.67
CA ALA A 84 -0.25 14.39 -5.87
C ALA A 84 -1.16 15.41 -6.59
N ASP A 85 -1.06 15.48 -7.92
CA ASP A 85 -1.91 16.31 -8.77
C ASP A 85 -3.26 15.63 -9.14
N GLY A 86 -3.44 14.35 -8.79
CA GLY A 86 -4.66 13.59 -9.05
C GLY A 86 -4.86 13.12 -10.49
N HIS A 87 -3.93 13.40 -11.41
CA HIS A 87 -4.09 13.05 -12.83
C HIS A 87 -3.59 11.66 -13.20
N TRP A 88 -2.80 11.02 -12.34
CA TRP A 88 -2.16 9.74 -12.61
C TRP A 88 -2.45 8.73 -11.51
N VAL A 89 -2.46 7.46 -11.90
CA VAL A 89 -2.36 6.33 -10.99
C VAL A 89 -0.95 5.78 -11.07
N ILE A 90 -0.28 5.72 -9.93
CA ILE A 90 1.03 5.10 -9.73
C ILE A 90 0.81 3.72 -9.11
N PHE A 91 1.47 2.70 -9.63
CA PHE A 91 1.25 1.32 -9.20
C PHE A 91 2.45 0.46 -9.56
N HIS A 92 2.46 -0.81 -9.16
CA HIS A 92 3.52 -1.72 -9.57
C HIS A 92 3.04 -2.84 -10.50
N ARG A 93 3.95 -3.35 -11.34
CA ARG A 93 3.74 -4.52 -12.20
C ARG A 93 4.93 -5.48 -12.07
N PRO A 94 4.74 -6.79 -12.26
CA PRO A 94 5.85 -7.74 -12.38
C PRO A 94 6.85 -7.31 -13.45
N ALA A 95 8.15 -7.39 -13.15
CA ALA A 95 9.22 -7.07 -14.10
C ALA A 95 9.77 -8.35 -14.77
N PRO A 96 10.22 -8.29 -16.05
CA PRO A 96 10.76 -9.47 -16.76
C PRO A 96 11.94 -10.17 -16.09
N GLY A 97 12.72 -9.45 -15.27
CA GLY A 97 13.86 -9.99 -14.50
C GLY A 97 13.51 -10.47 -13.09
N GLY A 98 12.22 -10.49 -12.72
CA GLY A 98 11.75 -10.76 -11.37
C GLY A 98 11.55 -9.48 -10.54
N GLY A 99 10.78 -9.59 -9.46
CA GLY A 99 10.37 -8.45 -8.66
C GLY A 99 9.28 -7.61 -9.34
N PHE A 100 9.17 -6.35 -8.93
CA PHE A 100 8.18 -5.41 -9.44
C PHE A 100 8.83 -4.07 -9.77
N HIS A 101 8.36 -3.42 -10.83
CA HIS A 101 8.71 -2.05 -11.17
C HIS A 101 7.48 -1.15 -11.01
N ILE A 102 7.69 0.16 -10.91
CA ILE A 102 6.64 1.16 -10.82
C ILE A 102 6.23 1.61 -12.21
N TRP A 103 4.93 1.72 -12.40
CA TRP A 103 4.27 2.16 -13.62
C TRP A 103 3.30 3.28 -13.28
N LYS A 104 2.99 4.11 -14.28
CA LYS A 104 1.91 5.08 -14.21
C LYS A 104 0.97 4.99 -15.40
N THR A 105 -0.27 5.38 -15.20
CA THR A 105 -1.28 5.55 -16.26
C THR A 105 -2.21 6.71 -15.91
N PRO A 106 -2.86 7.39 -16.87
CA PRO A 106 -3.83 8.43 -16.55
C PRO A 106 -4.96 7.91 -15.66
N ILE A 107 -5.50 8.76 -14.79
CA ILE A 107 -6.56 8.41 -13.84
C ILE A 107 -7.84 7.91 -14.50
N ASP A 108 -8.10 8.35 -15.74
CA ASP A 108 -9.23 7.93 -16.58
C ASP A 108 -8.94 6.65 -17.39
N GLY A 109 -7.74 6.09 -17.27
CA GLY A 109 -7.25 4.96 -18.03
C GLY A 109 -6.40 5.38 -19.24
N GLY A 110 -5.64 4.43 -19.76
CA GLY A 110 -4.68 4.66 -20.85
C GLY A 110 -3.58 3.61 -20.83
N ALA A 111 -2.66 3.70 -21.79
CA ALA A 111 -1.50 2.81 -21.84
C ALA A 111 -0.57 3.08 -20.65
N PRO A 112 -0.27 2.06 -19.81
CA PRO A 112 0.70 2.21 -18.75
C PRO A 112 2.11 2.48 -19.27
N VAL A 113 2.84 3.33 -18.56
CA VAL A 113 4.25 3.65 -18.81
C VAL A 113 5.08 3.29 -17.59
N GLU A 114 6.17 2.57 -17.80
CA GLU A 114 7.14 2.22 -16.75
C GLU A 114 7.93 3.46 -16.34
N ILE A 115 8.13 3.64 -15.03
CA ILE A 115 8.81 4.83 -14.47
C ILE A 115 9.95 4.49 -13.50
N SER A 116 10.23 3.23 -13.19
CA SER A 116 11.41 2.83 -12.40
C SER A 116 12.32 1.90 -13.19
N GLN A 117 13.64 1.99 -12.98
CA GLN A 117 14.61 1.06 -13.59
C GLN A 117 14.97 -0.11 -12.66
N GLU A 118 14.80 0.09 -11.36
CA GLU A 118 15.12 -0.88 -10.31
C GLU A 118 13.87 -1.52 -9.69
N ILE A 119 14.08 -2.57 -8.89
CA ILE A 119 12.99 -3.23 -8.16
C ILE A 119 12.42 -2.24 -7.14
N CYS A 120 11.13 -2.00 -7.24
CA CYS A 120 10.40 -1.06 -6.44
C CYS A 120 8.95 -1.55 -6.34
N MET A 121 8.50 -1.90 -5.13
CA MET A 121 7.18 -2.46 -4.89
C MET A 121 6.38 -1.69 -3.83
N ARG A 122 5.05 -1.79 -3.91
CA ARG A 122 4.10 -1.13 -2.98
C ARG A 122 4.36 0.39 -2.87
N PRO A 123 4.21 1.14 -3.97
CA PRO A 123 4.55 2.57 -3.98
C PRO A 123 3.69 3.35 -2.98
N ALA A 124 4.26 4.43 -2.46
CA ALA A 124 3.59 5.45 -1.67
C ALA A 124 3.95 6.82 -2.24
N VAL A 125 2.93 7.65 -2.53
CA VAL A 125 3.13 8.97 -3.14
C VAL A 125 3.00 10.06 -2.09
N SER A 126 3.97 10.97 -2.05
CA SER A 126 3.95 12.17 -1.21
C SER A 126 2.94 13.16 -1.76
N LEU A 127 1.98 13.59 -0.94
CA LEU A 127 1.02 14.64 -1.33
C LEU A 127 1.67 16.04 -1.41
N ARG A 128 2.88 16.20 -0.85
CA ARG A 128 3.59 17.49 -0.81
C ARG A 128 4.23 17.84 -2.14
N ASP A 129 4.90 16.87 -2.76
CA ASP A 129 5.78 17.08 -3.91
C ASP A 129 5.70 15.97 -4.96
N GLY A 130 4.88 14.93 -4.73
CA GLY A 130 4.73 13.81 -5.65
C GLY A 130 5.85 12.77 -5.57
N ALA A 131 6.82 12.89 -4.66
CA ALA A 131 7.88 11.91 -4.50
C ALA A 131 7.32 10.50 -4.23
N ILE A 132 7.96 9.48 -4.80
CA ILE A 132 7.49 8.09 -4.73
C ILE A 132 8.43 7.31 -3.82
N ALA A 133 7.93 6.83 -2.68
CA ALA A 133 8.64 5.91 -1.80
C ALA A 133 8.21 4.46 -2.09
N CYS A 134 9.11 3.50 -1.98
CA CYS A 134 8.79 2.09 -2.14
C CYS A 134 9.77 1.18 -1.40
N TRP A 135 9.40 -0.09 -1.25
CA TRP A 135 10.38 -1.13 -0.94
C TRP A 135 11.25 -1.36 -2.16
N TYR A 136 12.52 -1.04 -2.01
CA TYR A 136 13.50 -0.94 -3.09
C TYR A 136 14.56 -2.02 -2.96
N SER A 137 15.00 -2.55 -4.10
CA SER A 137 16.22 -3.34 -4.22
C SER A 137 16.85 -3.09 -5.59
N GLU A 138 18.17 -3.16 -5.65
CA GLU A 138 18.87 -3.35 -6.92
C GLU A 138 18.56 -4.74 -7.48
N ALA A 139 18.66 -4.90 -8.80
CA ALA A 139 18.44 -6.19 -9.45
C ALA A 139 19.54 -7.19 -9.03
N GLY A 140 19.13 -8.40 -8.64
CA GLY A 140 20.04 -9.45 -8.22
C GLY A 140 19.33 -10.72 -7.78
N ALA A 141 20.06 -11.83 -7.66
CA ALA A 141 19.49 -13.13 -7.31
C ALA A 141 18.92 -13.19 -5.89
N LYS A 142 19.39 -12.32 -4.98
CA LYS A 142 18.86 -12.15 -3.62
C LYS A 142 18.66 -10.66 -3.35
N PRO A 143 17.43 -10.16 -3.30
CA PRO A 143 17.18 -8.74 -3.08
C PRO A 143 17.62 -8.33 -1.67
N VAL A 144 18.31 -7.19 -1.58
CA VAL A 144 18.62 -6.52 -0.32
C VAL A 144 17.66 -5.34 -0.22
N TRP A 145 16.64 -5.50 0.61
CA TRP A 145 15.56 -4.53 0.72
C TRP A 145 15.98 -3.29 1.50
N ARG A 146 15.60 -2.14 0.95
CA ARG A 146 15.79 -0.80 1.51
C ARG A 146 14.53 0.02 1.24
N ILE A 147 14.42 1.21 1.83
CA ILE A 147 13.43 2.20 1.39
C ILE A 147 14.07 3.04 0.30
N GLY A 148 13.51 3.00 -0.90
CA GLY A 148 13.91 3.86 -2.01
C GLY A 148 12.94 5.03 -2.16
N VAL A 149 13.46 6.22 -2.46
CA VAL A 149 12.66 7.39 -2.84
C VAL A 149 13.06 7.83 -4.24
N PHE A 150 12.06 8.03 -5.10
CA PHE A 150 12.18 8.46 -6.48
C PHE A 150 11.53 9.82 -6.67
N SER A 151 11.97 10.54 -7.70
CA SER A 151 11.29 11.76 -8.16
C SER A 151 9.86 11.45 -8.64
N PRO A 152 8.96 12.45 -8.72
CA PRO A 152 7.57 12.24 -9.16
C PRO A 152 7.45 11.67 -10.57
N ASP A 153 8.38 12.03 -11.45
CA ASP A 153 8.46 11.51 -12.81
C ASP A 153 9.10 10.12 -12.90
N GLY A 154 9.59 9.58 -11.78
CA GLY A 154 10.34 8.35 -11.69
C GLY A 154 11.81 8.52 -12.06
N GLY A 155 12.36 7.56 -12.79
CA GLY A 155 13.77 7.47 -13.15
C GLY A 155 14.56 6.59 -12.19
N ARG A 156 15.79 7.00 -11.88
CA ARG A 156 16.64 6.34 -10.88
C ARG A 156 16.26 6.79 -9.48
N VAL A 157 16.52 5.92 -8.51
CA VAL A 157 16.37 6.24 -7.09
C VAL A 157 17.21 7.46 -6.70
N VAL A 158 16.64 8.40 -5.95
CA VAL A 158 17.32 9.63 -5.48
C VAL A 158 17.77 9.53 -4.03
N LYS A 159 17.07 8.73 -3.20
CA LYS A 159 17.47 8.45 -1.81
C LYS A 159 17.23 6.99 -1.47
N ILE A 160 18.12 6.44 -0.66
CA ILE A 160 18.07 5.06 -0.18
C ILE A 160 18.25 5.10 1.33
N PHE A 161 17.38 4.40 2.07
CA PHE A 161 17.48 4.25 3.51
C PHE A 161 17.49 2.77 3.90
N GLU A 162 18.52 2.40 4.66
CA GLU A 162 18.60 1.10 5.31
C GLU A 162 17.63 1.03 6.50
N PHE A 163 17.23 -0.17 6.88
CA PHE A 163 16.37 -0.39 8.03
C PHE A 163 16.75 -1.67 8.78
N ALA A 164 16.22 -1.82 9.99
CA ALA A 164 16.50 -2.98 10.83
C ALA A 164 15.96 -4.29 10.20
N PRO A 165 16.63 -5.44 10.35
CA PRO A 165 16.15 -6.73 9.83
C PRO A 165 14.76 -7.18 10.34
N THR A 166 14.26 -6.55 11.40
CA THR A 166 12.93 -6.75 11.98
C THR A 166 11.80 -6.05 11.21
N VAL A 167 12.14 -5.21 10.23
CA VAL A 167 11.18 -4.55 9.35
C VAL A 167 10.68 -5.54 8.31
N SER A 168 9.35 -5.70 8.26
CA SER A 168 8.71 -6.49 7.22
C SER A 168 8.34 -5.62 6.02
N VAL A 169 8.85 -6.01 4.85
CA VAL A 169 8.52 -5.38 3.56
C VAL A 169 7.11 -5.72 3.08
N ASP A 170 6.34 -6.50 3.85
CA ASP A 170 4.93 -6.78 3.56
C ASP A 170 3.98 -5.65 3.93
N SER A 171 4.40 -4.78 4.82
CA SER A 171 3.63 -3.59 5.20
C SER A 171 3.66 -2.52 4.11
N ALA A 172 2.63 -1.67 4.05
CA ALA A 172 2.64 -0.50 3.17
C ALA A 172 3.55 0.59 3.75
N LEU A 173 4.37 1.21 2.90
CA LEU A 173 4.96 2.50 3.22
C LEU A 173 3.90 3.60 3.17
N ARG A 174 4.01 4.61 4.02
CA ARG A 174 3.11 5.78 4.02
C ARG A 174 3.91 7.05 4.27
N TRP A 175 3.72 8.07 3.45
CA TRP A 175 4.27 9.39 3.76
C TRP A 175 3.56 9.99 4.98
N THR A 176 4.30 10.71 5.80
CA THR A 176 3.71 11.60 6.81
C THR A 176 2.92 12.70 6.11
N ALA A 177 1.91 13.26 6.78
CA ALA A 177 1.03 14.27 6.19
C ALA A 177 1.78 15.52 5.70
N ASP A 178 2.89 15.87 6.34
CA ASP A 178 3.78 16.99 5.96
C ASP A 178 4.77 16.65 4.84
N GLY A 179 4.78 15.40 4.34
CA GLY A 179 5.68 14.90 3.30
C GLY A 179 7.16 14.95 3.67
N ARG A 180 7.51 14.97 4.97
CA ARG A 180 8.92 15.05 5.43
C ARG A 180 9.51 13.71 5.85
N ALA A 181 8.71 12.66 5.94
CA ALA A 181 9.18 11.34 6.31
C ALA A 181 8.34 10.23 5.68
N VAL A 182 8.92 9.05 5.60
CA VAL A 182 8.24 7.81 5.23
C VAL A 182 8.05 6.96 6.48
N SER A 183 6.82 6.58 6.77
CA SER A 183 6.44 5.68 7.84
C SER A 183 6.32 4.24 7.36
N TYR A 184 6.68 3.31 8.25
CA TYR A 184 6.64 1.87 8.00
C TYR A 184 6.43 1.11 9.32
N VAL A 185 6.15 -0.19 9.23
CA VAL A 185 6.00 -1.07 10.41
C VAL A 185 7.30 -1.83 10.66
N ASP A 186 7.77 -1.79 11.90
CA ASP A 186 8.88 -2.62 12.39
C ASP A 186 8.31 -3.62 13.41
N ASN A 187 8.50 -4.93 13.16
CA ASN A 187 8.00 -6.00 14.02
C ASN A 187 9.14 -6.70 14.75
N ARG A 188 9.24 -6.42 16.06
CA ARG A 188 10.31 -6.93 16.91
C ARG A 188 9.77 -8.06 17.79
N GLY A 189 9.71 -9.25 17.23
CA GLY A 189 9.32 -10.46 17.95
C GLY A 189 7.83 -10.51 18.31
N GLY A 190 6.95 -10.19 17.35
CA GLY A 190 5.49 -10.19 17.52
C GLY A 190 4.94 -8.90 18.13
N ILE A 191 5.80 -7.91 18.39
CA ILE A 191 5.43 -6.58 18.84
C ILE A 191 5.79 -5.60 17.74
N SER A 192 4.79 -5.06 17.08
CA SER A 192 5.02 -4.14 15.97
C SER A 192 4.73 -2.69 16.34
N ASN A 193 5.59 -1.80 15.88
CA ASN A 193 5.44 -0.36 16.03
C ASN A 193 5.58 0.35 14.69
N ILE A 194 4.99 1.54 14.58
CA ILE A 194 5.19 2.41 13.43
C ILE A 194 6.45 3.22 13.68
N TRP A 195 7.33 3.21 12.70
CA TRP A 195 8.55 4.00 12.65
C TRP A 195 8.44 5.04 11.54
N SER A 196 9.19 6.12 11.67
CA SER A 196 9.26 7.20 10.70
C SER A 196 10.72 7.43 10.33
N GLN A 197 11.03 7.31 9.05
CA GLN A 197 12.32 7.64 8.44
C GLN A 197 12.23 9.03 7.79
N PRO A 198 12.84 10.06 8.38
CA PRO A 198 12.93 11.38 7.77
C PRO A 198 13.69 11.35 6.44
N ILE A 199 13.19 12.08 5.44
CA ILE A 199 13.84 12.09 4.12
C ILE A 199 15.09 12.97 4.07
N ASP A 200 15.35 13.77 5.09
CA ASP A 200 16.61 14.54 5.21
C ASP A 200 17.83 13.68 5.57
N GLY A 201 17.61 12.40 5.89
CA GLY A 201 18.67 11.45 6.26
C GLY A 201 18.92 11.35 7.76
N SER A 202 18.18 12.09 8.58
CA SER A 202 18.24 11.87 10.03
C SER A 202 17.78 10.44 10.42
N PRO A 203 18.22 9.92 11.58
CA PRO A 203 17.88 8.55 11.99
C PRO A 203 16.37 8.30 12.11
N PRO A 204 15.91 7.07 11.85
CA PRO A 204 14.50 6.72 12.02
C PRO A 204 14.11 6.77 13.49
N ARG A 205 12.87 7.19 13.76
CA ARG A 205 12.32 7.32 15.12
C ARG A 205 11.00 6.56 15.27
N PRO A 206 10.70 6.00 16.45
CA PRO A 206 9.40 5.41 16.72
C PRO A 206 8.33 6.51 16.71
N VAL A 207 7.19 6.20 16.09
CA VAL A 207 5.95 7.00 16.13
C VAL A 207 5.02 6.47 17.21
N THR A 208 5.05 5.16 17.44
CA THR A 208 4.27 4.47 18.47
C THR A 208 5.20 3.70 19.40
N ASP A 209 4.70 3.42 20.61
CA ASP A 209 5.39 2.61 21.63
C ASP A 209 4.43 1.59 22.24
N PHE A 210 4.00 0.63 21.43
CA PHE A 210 3.21 -0.50 21.87
C PHE A 210 4.11 -1.59 22.45
N HIS A 211 3.64 -2.22 23.52
CA HIS A 211 4.32 -3.33 24.20
C HIS A 211 3.67 -4.70 23.93
N GLY A 212 2.77 -4.79 22.94
CA GLY A 212 2.09 -6.03 22.60
C GLY A 212 1.21 -5.94 21.36
N GLY A 213 1.11 -7.06 20.65
CA GLY A 213 0.30 -7.22 19.45
C GLY A 213 0.95 -6.70 18.18
N GLU A 214 0.28 -6.99 17.07
CA GLU A 214 0.73 -6.71 15.72
C GLU A 214 -0.17 -5.69 15.03
N ILE A 215 0.41 -4.88 14.17
CA ILE A 215 -0.23 -3.88 13.32
C ILE A 215 -0.44 -4.52 11.97
N TYR A 216 -1.70 -4.68 11.58
CA TYR A 216 -2.09 -5.23 10.29
C TYR A 216 -2.11 -4.16 9.20
N SER A 217 -2.48 -2.93 9.56
CA SER A 217 -2.54 -1.80 8.64
C SER A 217 -2.54 -0.49 9.40
N PHE A 218 -2.03 0.57 8.77
CA PHE A 218 -2.10 1.92 9.29
C PHE A 218 -2.24 2.94 8.15
N ALA A 219 -2.75 4.13 8.49
CA ALA A 219 -2.84 5.25 7.57
C ALA A 219 -2.76 6.58 8.32
N TRP A 220 -2.07 7.55 7.71
CA TRP A 220 -2.13 8.95 8.12
C TRP A 220 -3.33 9.63 7.46
N SER A 221 -4.07 10.43 8.22
CA SER A 221 -4.98 11.43 7.68
C SER A 221 -4.21 12.70 7.30
N ARG A 222 -4.83 13.57 6.50
CA ARG A 222 -4.17 14.79 5.98
C ARG A 222 -3.86 15.83 7.05
N ASP A 223 -4.62 15.83 8.13
CA ASP A 223 -4.42 16.65 9.32
C ASP A 223 -3.39 16.03 10.30
N GLY A 224 -2.81 14.87 9.96
CA GLY A 224 -1.72 14.26 10.73
C GLY A 224 -2.19 13.30 11.83
N ASN A 225 -3.47 12.92 11.87
CA ASN A 225 -3.93 11.86 12.76
C ASN A 225 -3.58 10.47 12.19
N LEU A 226 -3.49 9.48 13.08
CA LEU A 226 -3.06 8.13 12.74
C LEU A 226 -4.18 7.13 13.02
N ALA A 227 -4.61 6.40 11.99
CA ALA A 227 -5.49 5.25 12.12
C ALA A 227 -4.67 3.97 12.08
N ILE A 228 -4.93 3.05 13.02
CA ILE A 228 -4.18 1.79 13.16
C ILE A 228 -5.16 0.64 13.36
N SER A 229 -5.02 -0.42 12.58
CA SER A 229 -5.62 -1.73 12.84
C SER A 229 -4.57 -2.63 13.48
N ARG A 230 -4.86 -3.13 14.70
CA ARG A 230 -3.95 -3.97 15.47
C ARG A 230 -4.68 -5.06 16.22
N GLY A 231 -4.00 -6.17 16.50
CA GLY A 231 -4.55 -7.32 17.22
C GLY A 231 -3.48 -8.22 17.80
N MET A 232 -3.89 -9.32 18.42
CA MET A 232 -2.99 -10.39 18.86
C MET A 232 -3.30 -11.63 18.03
N GLN A 233 -2.26 -12.28 17.49
CA GLN A 233 -2.42 -13.59 16.89
C GLN A 233 -2.38 -14.64 18.01
N THR A 234 -3.50 -15.28 18.30
CA THR A 234 -3.57 -16.45 19.18
C THR A 234 -3.70 -17.70 18.33
N SER A 235 -2.73 -18.61 18.42
CA SER A 235 -2.77 -19.90 17.74
C SER A 235 -2.94 -20.99 18.79
N ASP A 236 -4.11 -21.64 18.83
CA ASP A 236 -4.35 -22.82 19.65
C ASP A 236 -4.07 -24.08 18.84
N LEU A 237 -3.13 -24.90 19.31
CA LEU A 237 -2.88 -26.24 18.76
C LEU A 237 -3.84 -27.23 19.44
N VAL A 238 -4.80 -27.73 18.68
CA VAL A 238 -5.62 -28.86 19.13
C VAL A 238 -4.97 -30.15 18.63
N LEU A 239 -4.45 -30.96 19.56
CA LEU A 239 -4.05 -32.32 19.26
C LEU A 239 -5.31 -33.19 19.14
N ILE A 240 -5.59 -33.70 17.94
CA ILE A 240 -6.61 -34.74 17.75
C ILE A 240 -5.94 -36.09 17.97
N SER A 241 -6.11 -36.67 19.15
CA SER A 241 -5.73 -38.04 19.45
C SER A 241 -6.98 -38.85 19.79
N ASP A 242 -7.70 -39.28 18.76
CA ASP A 242 -8.58 -40.46 18.72
C ASP A 242 -9.39 -40.42 17.41
N VAL A 243 -8.70 -40.65 16.30
CA VAL A 243 -9.36 -41.04 15.05
C VAL A 243 -9.47 -42.56 15.10
N ARG A 244 -10.64 -43.06 15.49
CA ARG A 244 -10.97 -44.49 15.41
C ARG A 244 -11.28 -44.91 13.99
#